data_AF-A0A929RPH3-F1
#
_entry.id   AF-A0A929RPH3-F1
#
_cell.length_a   1.000
_cell.length_b   1.000
_cell.length_c   1.000
_cell.angle_alpha   90.00
_cell.angle_beta   90.00
_cell.angle_gamma   90.00
#
_symmetry.space_group_name_H-M   'P 1'
#
loop_
_entity.id
_entity.type
_entity.pdbx_description
1 polymer ?
#
loop_
_entity_poly.entity_id
_entity_poly.type
_entity_poly.pdbx_seq_one_letter_code
_entity_poly.pdbx_strand_id
1 'polypeptide(L)' 'MRVSHLALDDFRSWKHGVVELPAGPTVLVGANGQGKTNLVEALAYLSTFSSHRVGAEGALVRIPIDEAAA' A
#
# COMPACT_ATOMS: atom_id res chain seq x y z
N MET A 1 4.19 4.83 -19.22
CA MET A 1 4.27 5.38 -17.86
C MET A 1 4.99 4.38 -16.96
N ARG A 2 5.85 4.83 -16.03
CA ARG A 2 6.55 3.97 -15.06
C ARG A 2 6.51 4.62 -13.69
N VAL A 3 6.23 3.84 -12.65
CA VAL A 3 6.39 4.28 -11.25
C VAL A 3 7.82 3.93 -10.82
N SER A 4 8.59 4.93 -10.38
CA SER A 4 9.95 4.72 -9.86
C SER A 4 9.98 4.59 -8.34
N HIS A 5 9.09 5.30 -7.64
CA HIS A 5 8.97 5.29 -6.19
C HIS A 5 7.50 5.32 -5.80
N LEU A 6 7.16 4.59 -4.74
CA LEU A 6 5.86 4.65 -4.08
C LEU A 6 6.10 5.05 -2.62
N ALA A 7 5.57 6.19 -2.22
CA ALA A 7 5.53 6.62 -0.83
C ALA A 7 4.12 6.41 -0.28
N LEU A 8 4.03 5.85 0.93
CA LEU A 8 2.79 5.60 1.65
C LEU A 8 2.88 6.16 3.06
N ASP A 9 1.81 6.81 3.48
CA ASP A 9 1.58 7.31 4.84
C ASP A 9 0.18 6.91 5.26
N ASP A 10 0.08 6.21 6.39
CA ASP A 10 -1.16 5.65 6.95
C ASP A 10 -2.11 5.06 5.89
N PHE A 11 -1.56 4.21 5.02
CA PHE A 11 -2.31 3.50 3.96
C PHE A 11 -2.45 2.01 4.28
N ARG A 12 -3.68 1.55 4.48
CA ARG A 12 -4.03 0.16 4.80
C ARG A 12 -3.22 -0.36 6.01
N SER A 13 -2.26 -1.25 5.79
CA SER A 13 -1.39 -1.79 6.85
C SER A 13 -0.05 -1.07 6.98
N TRP A 14 0.22 -0.06 6.15
CA TRP A 14 1.50 0.66 6.12
C TRP A 14 1.37 1.96 6.92
N LYS A 15 2.13 2.07 8.01
CA LYS A 15 2.25 3.30 8.81
C LYS A 15 3.01 4.37 8.03
N HIS A 16 4.20 4.01 7.55
CA HIS A 16 5.03 4.80 6.66
C HIS A 16 5.87 3.86 5.79
N GLY A 17 6.16 4.22 4.55
CA GLY A 17 7.10 3.48 3.72
C GLY A 17 7.38 4.13 2.37
N VAL A 18 8.64 4.11 1.96
CA VAL A 18 9.08 4.48 0.61
C VAL A 18 9.66 3.25 -0.06
N VAL A 19 9.04 2.84 -1.17
CA VAL A 19 9.44 1.67 -1.96
C VAL A 19 10.00 2.14 -3.28
N GLU A 20 11.27 1.82 -3.55
CA GLU A 20 11.87 1.98 -4.86
C GLU A 20 11.43 0.82 -5.78
N LEU A 21 11.00 1.17 -6.99
CA LEU A 21 10.61 0.22 -8.03
C LEU A 21 11.60 0.33 -9.20
N PRO A 22 12.50 -0.66 -9.38
CA PRO A 22 13.46 -0.65 -10.48
C PRO A 22 12.74 -0.76 -11.83
N ALA A 23 13.47 -0.49 -12.91
CA ALA A 23 12.94 -0.74 -14.25
C ALA A 23 12.73 -2.26 -14.45
N GLY A 24 11.62 -2.63 -15.07
CA GLY A 24 11.26 -4.02 -15.36
C GLY A 24 10.33 -4.65 -14.31
N PRO A 25 10.15 -5.98 -14.36
CA PRO A 25 9.28 -6.69 -13.43
C PRO A 25 9.80 -6.61 -12.00
N THR A 26 8.91 -6.33 -11.05
CA THR A 26 9.20 -6.35 -9.60
C THR A 26 8.33 -7.40 -8.93
N VAL A 27 8.92 -8.25 -8.09
CA VAL A 27 8.20 -9.28 -7.32
C VAL A 27 8.18 -8.90 -5.85
N LEU A 28 6.98 -8.79 -5.27
CA LEU A 28 6.78 -8.54 -3.84
C LEU A 28 6.70 -9.88 -3.10
N VAL A 29 7.64 -10.14 -2.18
CA VAL A 29 7.75 -11.41 -1.44
C VAL A 29 7.55 -11.18 0.06
N GLY A 30 6.93 -12.15 0.74
CA GLY A 30 6.69 -12.12 2.18
C GLY A 30 5.50 -12.99 2.57
N ALA A 31 5.29 -13.19 3.87
CA ALA A 31 4.17 -13.97 4.39
C ALA A 31 2.79 -13.36 4.04
N ASN A 32 1.74 -14.16 4.11
CA ASN A 32 0.37 -13.66 3.98
C ASN A 32 0.05 -12.68 5.12
N GLY A 33 -0.74 -11.65 4.82
CA GLY A 33 -1.06 -10.57 5.78
C GLY A 33 -0.03 -9.45 5.87
N GLN A 34 1.17 -9.57 5.28
CA GLN A 34 2.23 -8.55 5.35
C GLN A 34 2.06 -7.36 4.39
N GLY A 35 0.84 -7.06 3.95
CA GLY A 35 0.57 -5.83 3.18
C GLY A 35 1.06 -5.80 1.73
N LYS A 36 1.50 -6.92 1.14
CA LYS A 36 1.94 -6.99 -0.28
C LYS A 36 0.87 -6.50 -1.25
N THR A 37 -0.36 -6.99 -1.11
CA THR A 37 -1.49 -6.56 -1.95
C THR A 37 -1.89 -5.10 -1.70
N ASN A 38 -1.57 -4.55 -0.52
CA ASN A 38 -1.82 -3.14 -0.23
C ASN A 38 -0.92 -2.23 -1.08
N LEU A 39 0.34 -2.62 -1.36
CA LEU A 39 1.20 -1.89 -2.29
C LEU A 39 0.62 -1.85 -3.71
N VAL A 40 0.12 -2.99 -4.19
CA VAL A 40 -0.54 -3.10 -5.51
C VAL A 40 -1.81 -2.24 -5.55
N GLU A 41 -2.59 -2.25 -4.46
CA GLU A 41 -3.77 -1.42 -4.33
C GLU A 41 -3.46 0.09 -4.34
N ALA A 42 -2.40 0.53 -3.67
CA ALA A 42 -1.98 1.92 -3.70
C ALA A 42 -1.60 2.36 -5.11
N LEU A 43 -0.84 1.54 -5.84
CA LEU A 43 -0.48 1.83 -7.24
C LEU A 43 -1.72 1.94 -8.12
N ALA A 44 -2.69 1.03 -7.96
CA ALA A 44 -3.95 1.09 -8.69
C ALA A 44 -4.73 2.36 -8.34
N TYR A 45 -4.90 2.67 -7.06
CA TYR A 45 -5.64 3.85 -6.60
C TYR A 45 -5.01 5.15 -7.10
N LEU A 46 -3.69 5.31 -7.05
CA LEU A 46 -3.00 6.47 -7.61
C LEU A 46 -3.13 6.59 -9.13
N SER A 47 -3.39 5.49 -9.82
CA SER A 47 -3.55 5.47 -11.28
C SER A 47 -4.99 5.75 -11.72
N THR A 48 -5.98 5.40 -10.90
CA THR A 48 -7.40 5.39 -11.30
C THR A 48 -8.34 6.15 -10.36
N PHE A 49 -7.84 6.64 -9.22
CA PHE A 49 -8.63 7.20 -8.12
C PHE A 49 -9.74 6.26 -7.62
N SER A 50 -9.51 4.94 -7.70
CA SER A 50 -10.46 3.94 -7.23
C SER A 50 -9.75 2.71 -6.71
N SER A 51 -10.26 2.16 -5.60
CA SER A 51 -9.81 0.86 -5.11
C SER A 51 -10.56 -0.26 -5.79
N HIS A 52 -9.80 -1.27 -6.23
CA HIS A 52 -10.36 -2.52 -6.77
C HIS A 52 -10.92 -3.45 -5.67
N ARG A 53 -10.76 -3.11 -4.38
CA ARG A 53 -11.17 -3.95 -3.25
C ARG A 53 -12.34 -3.35 -2.46
N VAL A 54 -12.46 -2.02 -2.42
CA VAL A 54 -13.45 -1.31 -1.60
C VAL A 54 -13.96 -0.06 -2.32
N GLY A 55 -15.22 0.29 -2.10
CA GLY A 55 -15.80 1.53 -2.63
C GLY A 55 -15.62 2.76 -1.73
N ALA A 56 -15.39 2.56 -0.43
CA ALA A 56 -15.26 3.66 0.53
C ALA A 56 -13.80 4.01 0.79
N GLU A 57 -13.44 5.29 0.62
CA GLU A 57 -12.06 5.78 0.79
C GLU A 57 -11.55 5.64 2.22
N GLY A 58 -12.42 5.79 3.23
CA GLY A 58 -12.05 5.63 4.64
C GLY A 58 -11.48 4.24 4.97
N ALA A 59 -11.83 3.21 4.19
CA ALA A 59 -11.27 1.87 4.38
C ALA A 59 -9.80 1.77 3.91
N LEU A 60 -9.31 2.73 3.10
CA LEU A 60 -7.92 2.80 2.67
C LEU A 60 -7.00 3.39 3.75
N VAL A 61 -7.55 4.13 4.71
CA VAL A 61 -6.79 4.73 5.81
C VAL A 61 -6.39 3.64 6.81
N ARG A 62 -5.14 3.68 7.28
CA ARG A 62 -4.65 2.79 8.33
C ARG A 62 -5.41 3.04 9.62
N ILE A 63 -5.90 1.97 10.23
CA ILE A 63 -6.41 2.00 11.61
C ILE A 63 -5.20 1.84 12.52
N PRO A 64 -4.87 2.82 13.38
CA PRO A 64 -3.80 2.66 14.35
C PRO A 64 -4.13 1.47 15.24
N ILE A 65 -3.25 0.47 15.24
CA ILE A 65 -3.22 -0.48 16.35
C ILE A 65 -2.57 0.25 17.52
N ASP A 66 -3.18 0.15 18.70
CA ASP A 66 -2.66 0.78 19.90
C ASP A 66 -1.34 0.10 20.30
N GLU A 67 -0.23 0.60 19.74
CA GLU A 67 1.14 0.10 19.97
C GLU A 67 1.58 0.35 21.43
N ALA A 68 0.84 1.16 22.21
CA ALA A 68 1.15 1.48 23.60
C ALA A 68 0.83 0.35 24.60
N ALA A 69 0.13 -0.70 24.17
CA ALA A 69 -0.27 -1.83 25.01
C ALA A 69 0.56 -3.11 24.79
N ALA A 70 1.65 -3.05 23.99
CA ALA A 70 2.50 -4.19 23.64
C ALA A 70 3.90 -4.10 24.26
#